data_AF-A0A515CTH0-F1
#
_entry.id   AF-A0A515CTH0-F1
#
_cell.length_a   1.000
_cell.length_b   1.000
_cell.length_c   1.000
_cell.angle_alpha   90.00
_cell.angle_beta   90.00
_cell.angle_gamma   90.00
#
_symmetry.space_group_name_H-M   'P 1'
#
loop_
_entity.id
_entity.type
_entity.pdbx_description
1 polymer ?
#
loop_
_entity_poly.entity_id
_entity_poly.type
_entity_poly.pdbx_seq_one_letter_code
_entity_poly.pdbx_strand_id
1 'polypeptide(L)'
;MRKDDREYLQRVAELGCVVCRNLGYGASPAEIHHLRKGCGVGQRSSHRRAIPLCPPHHRTGGHGVAIHAGQKTWEKIYGSEEELLEQVKRELRSDLS
;
A
#
# COMPACT_ATOMS: atom_id res chain seq x y z
N MET A 1 -17.00 2.84 -7.86
CA MET A 1 -16.23 3.56 -6.82
C MET A 1 -16.99 4.84 -6.50
N ARG A 2 -17.30 5.09 -5.22
CA ARG A 2 -17.95 6.36 -4.82
C ARG A 2 -16.94 7.51 -4.87
N LYS A 3 -17.41 8.76 -4.84
CA LYS A 3 -16.53 9.94 -4.84
C LYS A 3 -15.53 9.89 -3.67
N ASP A 4 -16.02 9.60 -2.48
CA ASP A 4 -15.19 9.53 -1.26
C ASP A 4 -14.13 8.44 -1.32
N ASP A 5 -14.43 7.31 -1.97
CA ASP A 5 -13.46 6.23 -2.17
C ASP A 5 -12.35 6.67 -3.12
N ARG A 6 -12.70 7.42 -4.17
CA ARG A 6 -11.72 7.96 -5.13
C ARG A 6 -10.81 8.97 -4.47
N GLU A 7 -11.37 9.92 -3.72
CA GLU A 7 -10.60 10.94 -3.00
C GLU A 7 -9.69 10.32 -1.95
N TYR A 8 -10.18 9.31 -1.22
CA TYR A 8 -9.35 8.56 -0.30
C TYR A 8 -8.18 7.85 -1.00
N LEU A 9 -8.45 7.11 -2.07
CA LEU A 9 -7.40 6.41 -2.81
C LEU A 9 -6.41 7.37 -3.48
N GLN A 10 -6.87 8.55 -3.91
CA GLN A 10 -5.98 9.59 -4.41
C GLN A 10 -5.02 10.05 -3.31
N ARG A 11 -5.52 10.38 -2.12
CA ARG A 11 -4.68 10.75 -0.97
C ARG A 11 -3.72 9.64 -0.57
N VAL A 12 -4.16 8.38 -0.62
CA VAL A 12 -3.27 7.22 -0.40
C VAL A 12 -2.13 7.22 -1.42
N ALA A 13 -2.41 7.39 -2.71
CA ALA A 13 -1.40 7.41 -3.76
C ALA A 13 -0.43 8.61 -3.62
N GLU A 14 -0.93 9.77 -3.21
CA GLU A 14 -0.15 11.01 -3.02
C GLU A 14 0.92 10.89 -1.93
N LEU A 15 0.74 10.00 -0.94
CA LEU A 15 1.80 9.69 0.03
C LEU A 15 3.07 9.12 -0.65
N GLY A 16 2.94 8.53 -1.84
CA GLY A 16 4.00 7.81 -2.54
C GLY A 16 4.20 6.38 -2.01
N CYS A 17 5.23 5.67 -2.47
CA CYS A 17 5.43 4.27 -2.04
C CYS A 17 5.84 4.19 -0.56
N VAL A 18 5.02 3.50 0.25
CA VAL A 18 5.30 3.32 1.69
C VAL A 18 6.65 2.65 1.95
N VAL A 19 7.04 1.69 1.09
CA VAL A 19 8.35 1.03 1.19
C VAL A 19 9.50 1.99 0.86
N CYS A 20 9.40 2.77 -0.23
CA CYS A 20 10.44 3.74 -0.58
C CYS A 20 10.63 4.79 0.52
N ARG A 21 9.55 5.26 1.14
CA ARG A 21 9.62 6.18 2.29
C ARG A 21 10.35 5.53 3.46
N ASN A 22 9.99 4.30 3.82
CA ASN A 22 10.61 3.58 4.94
C ASN A 22 12.10 3.28 4.70
N LEU A 23 12.52 3.09 3.44
CA LEU A 23 13.92 2.92 3.05
C LEU A 23 14.70 4.25 2.96
N GLY A 24 14.05 5.40 3.17
CA GLY A 24 14.70 6.72 3.08
C GLY A 24 14.87 7.26 1.66
N TYR A 25 14.24 6.65 0.65
CA TYR A 25 14.27 7.13 -0.74
C TYR A 25 13.27 8.28 -1.00
N GLY A 26 12.44 8.62 -0.01
CA GLY A 26 11.43 9.67 -0.11
C GLY A 26 10.17 9.23 -0.85
N ALA A 27 9.35 10.21 -1.23
CA ALA A 27 8.11 9.97 -1.96
C ALA A 27 8.42 9.55 -3.41
N SER A 28 7.85 8.42 -3.84
CA SER A 28 7.93 7.93 -5.23
C SER A 28 6.53 7.70 -5.78
N PRO A 29 6.29 7.88 -7.10
CA PRO A 29 4.99 7.59 -7.72
C PRO A 29 4.48 6.19 -7.34
N ALA A 30 3.23 6.13 -6.90
CA ALA A 30 2.65 4.91 -6.36
C ALA A 30 1.35 4.51 -7.08
N GLU A 31 1.21 3.21 -7.29
CA GLU A 31 -0.02 2.53 -7.65
C GLU A 31 -0.74 2.07 -6.36
N ILE A 32 -2.05 1.89 -6.45
CA ILE A 32 -2.84 1.37 -5.32
C ILE A 32 -2.75 -0.14 -5.25
N HIS A 33 -2.33 -0.65 -4.10
CA HIS A 33 -2.36 -2.05 -3.75
C HIS A 33 -3.45 -2.33 -2.72
N HIS A 34 -4.49 -3.10 -3.09
CA HIS A 34 -5.53 -3.54 -2.17
C HIS A 34 -5.10 -4.81 -1.43
N LEU A 35 -5.14 -4.76 -0.10
CA LEU A 35 -4.82 -5.91 0.74
C LEU A 35 -5.83 -7.03 0.53
N ARG A 36 -5.36 -8.26 0.39
CA ARG A 36 -6.24 -9.44 0.21
C ARG A 36 -6.65 -10.11 1.52
N LYS A 37 -5.81 -10.02 2.56
CA LYS A 37 -6.09 -10.58 3.89
C LYS A 37 -7.20 -9.79 4.60
N GLY A 38 -8.06 -10.50 5.33
CA GLY A 38 -9.14 -9.91 6.13
C GLY A 38 -10.47 -9.68 5.41
N CYS A 39 -10.60 -10.12 4.15
CA CYS A 39 -11.87 -10.13 3.43
C CYS A 39 -12.46 -11.54 3.44
N GLY A 40 -13.75 -11.67 3.77
CA GLY A 40 -14.45 -12.94 3.69
C GLY A 40 -14.34 -13.55 2.29
N VAL A 41 -14.39 -14.88 2.19
CA VAL A 41 -14.30 -15.58 0.90
C VAL A 41 -15.34 -15.00 -0.07
N GLY A 42 -14.88 -14.47 -1.21
CA GLY A 42 -15.74 -13.86 -2.23
C GLY A 42 -16.02 -12.35 -2.07
N GLN A 43 -15.50 -11.70 -1.03
CA GLN A 43 -15.66 -10.24 -0.85
C GLN A 43 -14.49 -9.45 -1.46
N ARG A 44 -14.82 -8.36 -2.15
CA ARG A 44 -13.84 -7.36 -2.58
C ARG A 44 -13.26 -6.66 -1.37
N SER A 45 -11.93 -6.46 -1.38
CA SER A 45 -11.28 -5.65 -0.36
C SER A 45 -11.82 -4.23 -0.37
N SER A 46 -12.09 -3.71 0.83
CA SER A 46 -12.55 -2.34 0.99
C SER A 46 -11.51 -1.39 0.39
N HIS A 47 -11.94 -0.34 -0.32
CA HIS A 47 -11.04 0.71 -0.79
C HIS A 47 -10.24 1.36 0.36
N ARG A 48 -10.71 1.22 1.61
CA ARG A 48 -10.03 1.66 2.84
C ARG A 48 -8.89 0.73 3.30
N ARG A 49 -8.70 -0.42 2.65
CA ARG A 49 -7.61 -1.37 2.90
C ARG A 49 -6.67 -1.36 1.70
N ALA A 50 -6.01 -0.23 1.54
CA ALA A 50 -5.11 0.03 0.43
C ALA A 50 -3.81 0.66 0.93
N ILE A 51 -2.69 0.22 0.35
CA ILE A 51 -1.36 0.83 0.55
C ILE A 51 -0.80 1.32 -0.79
N PRO A 52 -0.02 2.42 -0.79
CA PRO A 52 0.61 2.93 -2.00
C PRO A 52 1.96 2.24 -2.22
N LEU A 53 2.15 1.63 -3.39
CA LEU A 53 3.38 0.94 -3.79
C LEU A 53 3.85 1.41 -5.17
N CYS A 54 5.15 1.68 -5.34
CA CYS A 54 5.71 1.97 -6.67
C CYS A 54 5.69 0.70 -7.54
N PRO A 55 5.74 0.81 -8.89
CA PRO A 55 5.71 -0.35 -9.75
C PRO A 55 6.77 -1.43 -9.41
N PRO A 56 8.01 -1.10 -8.99
CA PRO A 56 8.98 -2.09 -8.49
C PRO A 56 8.49 -2.86 -7.26
N HIS A 57 8.07 -2.17 -6.20
CA HIS A 57 7.58 -2.83 -4.98
C HIS A 57 6.19 -3.47 -5.14
N HIS A 58 5.43 -3.06 -6.15
CA HIS A 58 4.11 -3.62 -6.44
C HIS A 58 4.20 -4.90 -7.28
N ARG A 59 4.75 -4.81 -8.51
CA ARG A 59 4.62 -5.86 -9.53
C ARG A 59 5.84 -6.13 -10.42
N THR A 60 6.81 -5.22 -10.52
CA THR A 60 7.90 -5.30 -11.51
C THR A 60 9.27 -5.69 -10.94
N GLY A 61 9.50 -5.59 -9.62
CA GLY A 61 10.81 -5.82 -9.00
C GLY A 61 11.26 -7.28 -8.86
N GLY A 62 10.42 -8.26 -9.21
CA GLY A 62 10.75 -9.69 -9.05
C GLY A 62 10.65 -10.20 -7.61
N HIS A 63 11.07 -11.46 -7.37
CA HIS A 63 10.88 -12.14 -6.09
C HIS A 63 11.59 -11.42 -4.94
N GLY A 64 10.87 -11.16 -3.85
CA GLY A 64 11.39 -10.44 -2.67
C GLY A 64 11.37 -8.92 -2.79
N VAL A 65 11.20 -8.36 -3.99
CA VAL A 65 11.08 -6.89 -4.19
C VAL A 65 9.64 -6.51 -4.51
N ALA A 66 8.96 -7.23 -5.42
CA ALA A 66 7.56 -7.01 -5.72
C ALA A 66 6.67 -7.89 -4.84
N ILE A 67 5.65 -7.30 -4.21
CA ILE A 67 4.71 -8.04 -3.35
C ILE A 67 3.99 -9.16 -4.14
N HIS A 68 3.63 -8.90 -5.40
CA HIS A 68 3.01 -9.90 -6.29
C HIS A 68 3.97 -11.01 -6.76
N ALA A 69 5.28 -10.88 -6.52
CA ALA A 69 6.27 -11.89 -6.89
C ALA A 69 6.77 -12.73 -5.70
N GLY A 70 6.22 -12.52 -4.50
CA GLY A 70 6.58 -13.31 -3.33
C GLY A 70 6.25 -12.65 -1.99
N GLN A 71 4.95 -12.50 -1.69
CA GLN A 71 4.47 -11.80 -0.49
C GLN A 71 5.16 -12.23 0.80
N LYS A 72 5.32 -13.54 1.07
CA LYS A 72 5.97 -14.01 2.31
C LYS A 72 7.41 -13.50 2.46
N THR A 73 8.18 -13.46 1.37
CA THR A 73 9.56 -12.97 1.37
C THR A 73 9.57 -11.45 1.48
N TRP A 74 8.68 -10.80 0.73
CA TRP A 74 8.49 -9.36 0.72
C TRP A 74 8.14 -8.82 2.12
N GLU A 75 7.19 -9.45 2.82
CA GLU A 75 6.75 -9.04 4.16
C GLU A 75 7.86 -9.19 5.21
N LYS A 76 8.76 -10.17 5.04
CA LYS A 76 9.94 -10.30 5.91
C LYS A 76 10.95 -9.17 5.73
N ILE A 77 10.98 -8.53 4.56
CA ILE A 77 11.94 -7.46 4.24
C ILE A 77 11.36 -6.09 4.58
N TYR A 78 10.08 -5.87 4.25
CA TYR A 78 9.48 -4.53 4.30
C TYR A 78 8.38 -4.35 5.36
N GLY A 79 7.99 -5.42 6.06
CA GLY A 79 6.85 -5.45 6.97
C GLY A 79 5.59 -6.02 6.32
N SER A 80 4.65 -6.47 7.14
CA SER A 80 3.39 -7.05 6.68
C SER A 80 2.46 -6.02 6.03
N GLU A 81 1.56 -6.51 5.18
CA GLU A 81 0.47 -5.70 4.62
C GLU A 81 -0.29 -4.88 5.68
N GLU A 82 -0.63 -5.47 6.83
CA GLU A 82 -1.38 -4.81 7.91
C GLU A 82 -0.58 -3.73 8.63
N GLU A 83 0.71 -3.98 8.91
CA GLU A 83 1.57 -2.99 9.55
C GLU A 83 1.71 -1.75 8.68
N LEU A 84 1.92 -1.95 7.38
CA LEU A 84 2.02 -0.87 6.40
C LEU A 84 0.68 -0.16 6.20
N LEU A 85 -0.45 -0.88 6.27
CA LEU A 85 -1.77 -0.27 6.24
C LEU A 85 -2.00 0.65 7.44
N GLU A 86 -1.67 0.21 8.65
CA GLU A 86 -1.81 1.03 9.85
C GLU A 86 -0.88 2.26 9.83
N GLN A 87 0.31 2.13 9.26
CA GLN A 87 1.18 3.28 8.97
C GLN A 87 0.48 4.28 8.03
N VAL A 88 0.01 3.82 6.86
CA VAL A 88 -0.68 4.67 5.87
C VAL A 88 -1.89 5.38 6.47
N LYS A 89 -2.69 4.68 7.30
CA LYS A 89 -3.82 5.30 8.02
C LYS A 89 -3.38 6.39 9.00
N ARG A 90 -2.26 6.21 9.69
CA ARG A 90 -1.70 7.26 10.58
C ARG A 90 -1.29 8.48 9.78
N GLU A 91 -0.56 8.28 8.69
CA GLU A 91 -0.04 9.37 7.84
C GLU A 91 -1.17 10.19 7.20
N LEU A 92 -2.24 9.53 6.74
CA LEU A 92 -3.42 10.23 6.21
C LEU A 92 -4.16 11.08 7.26
N ARG A 93 -4.03 10.73 8.56
CA ARG A 93 -4.60 11.51 9.66
C ARG A 93 -3.73 12.70 10.04
N SER A 94 -2.41 12.58 9.96
CA SER A 94 -1.48 13.69 10.22
C SER A 94 -1.46 14.74 9.11
N ASP A 95 -1.87 14.38 7.89
CA ASP A 95 -2.01 15.32 6.75
C ASP A 95 -3.29 16.20 6.83
N LEU A 96 -4.09 16.04 7.89
CA LEU A 96 -5.31 16.82 8.13
C LEU A 96 -5.09 17.98 9.13
N SER A 97 -3.84 18.24 9.53
CA SER A 97 -3.44 19.35 10.43
C SER A 97 -2.61 20.38 9.69
#